data_AF-A0A1C0YRS8-F1
#
_entry.id   AF-A0A1C0YRS8-F1
#
_cell.length_a   1.000
_cell.length_b   1.000
_cell.length_c   1.000
_cell.angle_alpha   90.00
_cell.angle_beta   90.00
_cell.angle_gamma   90.00
#
_symmetry.space_group_name_H-M   'P 1'
#
loop_
_entity.id
_entity.type
_entity.pdbx_description
1 polymer ?
#
loop_
_entity_poly.entity_id
_entity_poly.type
_entity_poly.pdbx_seq_one_letter_code
_entity_poly.pdbx_strand_id
1 'polypeptide(L)'
;MKKYVAQLLMFCLVLTATFSTASAQLFTDVKETSNSYAPLQYLADAGVIEADSESAFRVTEAITRYEAAEMLVKALKLDTELRPLPTYADIAADDVRMPVIATVTELGIMSGSEGAFNPDGQLTRAQAAGIITRAFGLTTTSTDTFPDVAATHWAASAIQALVGNQITTGFEDGTYRPAGKVTRGNFAVFVARVLKPEFRVAKNEVPITPAPVPEPTPVAPAASCEKETTQTTYKVDVAVANLWKYYNKARTVDRPSLTNPVDYKAWLNSMSLSQKKWLVGQTDTQALYGDEVVLLETRGSWSRVAAKGQYVPYQKEGYPGWVPTAQIVKTNKNYDECAIAIITADKAPLYDDDYKTVHIEVSYATILPVIKEAGNYYIVQTPSDGTKLLKKGHAKSFQDYSDVPKPSAQTIIDEAKRFLNLPYLWAGTSSWGYDCSGILHAVFRAHGIMIPRDSFYQATKGTAVAKKNLQPGDLVFFAYEGGKGKVYHVGLYIGNGQMLHAPSYASKVRIEPLNAGVYLRNYAGARRYL
;
A
#
# COMPACT_ATOMS: atom_id res chain seq x y z
N MET A 1 13.56 -51.51 72.06
CA MET A 1 14.95 -51.30 71.56
C MET A 1 14.87 -51.04 70.06
N LYS A 2 15.74 -50.16 69.48
CA LYS A 2 16.21 -50.06 68.06
C LYS A 2 15.27 -50.60 66.94
N LYS A 3 15.00 -49.99 65.78
CA LYS A 3 15.47 -48.83 64.97
C LYS A 3 14.41 -48.71 63.81
N TYR A 4 14.35 -47.78 62.86
CA TYR A 4 15.18 -46.67 62.34
C TYR A 4 14.24 -45.46 62.00
N VAL A 5 14.73 -44.44 61.29
CA VAL A 5 13.96 -43.41 60.57
C VAL A 5 14.30 -43.51 59.07
N ALA A 6 13.34 -43.26 58.18
CA ALA A 6 13.60 -43.05 56.75
C ALA A 6 12.62 -42.00 56.18
N GLN A 7 13.07 -40.75 56.03
CA GLN A 7 12.35 -39.72 55.28
C GLN A 7 12.87 -39.71 53.83
N LEU A 8 11.98 -39.83 52.85
CA LEU A 8 12.33 -39.68 51.44
C LEU A 8 12.25 -38.19 51.05
N LEU A 9 13.40 -37.56 50.81
CA LEU A 9 13.50 -36.22 50.25
C LEU A 9 13.63 -36.32 48.72
N MET A 10 12.60 -35.93 48.00
CA MET A 10 12.54 -36.02 46.53
C MET A 10 13.23 -34.81 45.90
N PHE A 11 14.52 -34.95 45.58
CA PHE A 11 15.32 -33.86 45.00
C PHE A 11 15.15 -33.83 43.47
N CYS A 12 14.27 -32.97 42.96
CA CYS A 12 14.12 -32.76 41.51
C CYS A 12 15.29 -31.92 40.96
N LEU A 13 16.30 -32.60 40.42
CA LEU A 13 17.40 -31.96 39.69
C LEU A 13 16.94 -31.54 38.29
N VAL A 14 16.54 -30.27 38.12
CA VAL A 14 16.20 -29.72 36.81
C VAL A 14 17.48 -29.39 36.05
N LEU A 15 17.88 -30.27 35.14
CA LEU A 15 19.02 -30.07 34.25
C LEU A 15 18.59 -29.20 33.05
N THR A 16 18.84 -27.90 33.10
CA THR A 16 18.58 -27.00 31.96
C THR A 16 19.67 -27.15 30.90
N ALA A 17 19.47 -28.09 29.97
CA ALA A 17 20.30 -28.19 28.77
C ALA A 17 19.98 -27.04 27.80
N THR A 18 20.88 -26.06 27.71
CA THR A 18 20.80 -25.00 26.69
C THR A 18 21.27 -25.55 25.34
N PHE A 19 20.33 -26.07 24.55
CA PHE A 19 20.60 -26.43 23.16
C PHE A 19 20.78 -25.16 22.32
N SER A 20 22.03 -24.82 22.02
CA SER A 20 22.34 -23.87 20.96
C SER A 20 22.16 -24.59 19.62
N THR A 21 21.03 -24.37 18.97
CA THR A 21 20.80 -24.84 17.60
C THR A 21 21.52 -23.90 16.63
N ALA A 22 22.77 -24.23 16.29
CA ALA A 22 23.39 -23.68 15.09
C ALA A 22 22.55 -24.13 13.88
N SER A 23 21.93 -23.18 13.17
CA SER A 23 21.25 -23.49 11.92
C SER A 23 22.28 -23.96 10.90
N ALA A 24 21.99 -25.02 10.17
CA ALA A 24 22.84 -25.41 9.05
C ALA A 24 22.81 -24.30 7.99
N GLN A 25 24.00 -23.91 7.49
CA GLN A 25 24.16 -22.90 6.45
C GLN A 25 23.50 -23.40 5.15
N LEU A 26 22.52 -22.66 4.63
CA LEU A 26 21.65 -23.16 3.55
C LEU A 26 22.33 -23.21 2.16
N PHE A 27 23.33 -22.36 1.94
CA PHE A 27 24.09 -22.30 0.68
C PHE A 27 25.59 -22.33 0.95
N THR A 28 26.29 -23.28 0.33
CA THR A 28 27.73 -23.52 0.52
C THR A 28 28.60 -22.38 -0.03
N ASP A 29 28.11 -21.66 -1.05
CA ASP A 29 28.79 -20.52 -1.69
C ASP A 29 28.46 -19.15 -1.05
N VAL A 30 27.59 -19.10 -0.03
CA VAL A 30 27.16 -17.86 0.62
C VAL A 30 27.64 -17.80 2.07
N LYS A 31 28.81 -17.21 2.30
CA LYS A 31 29.38 -17.00 3.64
C LYS A 31 28.42 -16.21 4.54
N GLU A 32 28.24 -16.66 5.79
CA GLU A 32 27.39 -15.98 6.79
C GLU A 32 27.76 -14.51 7.03
N THR A 33 29.06 -14.19 6.91
CA THR A 33 29.61 -12.83 7.04
C THR A 33 29.38 -11.94 5.81
N SER A 34 28.76 -12.45 4.75
CA SER A 34 28.41 -11.66 3.57
C SER A 34 27.14 -10.83 3.78
N ASN A 35 27.16 -9.58 3.31
CA ASN A 35 25.96 -8.73 3.23
C ASN A 35 24.85 -9.32 2.34
N SER A 36 25.11 -10.38 1.58
CA SER A 36 24.11 -11.15 0.83
C SER A 36 23.47 -12.29 1.62
N TYR A 37 24.00 -12.68 2.79
CA TYR A 37 23.54 -13.88 3.51
C TYR A 37 22.08 -13.78 3.95
N ALA A 38 21.74 -12.84 4.82
CA ALA A 38 20.37 -12.67 5.32
C ALA A 38 19.31 -12.39 4.21
N PRO A 39 19.60 -11.57 3.17
CA PRO A 39 18.70 -11.42 2.02
C PRO A 39 18.43 -12.72 1.25
N LEU A 40 19.45 -13.58 1.07
CA LEU A 40 19.29 -14.86 0.36
C LEU A 40 18.58 -15.89 1.24
N GLN A 41 18.93 -15.99 2.53
CA GLN A 41 18.23 -16.85 3.48
C GLN A 41 16.73 -16.55 3.50
N TYR A 42 16.35 -15.26 3.59
CA TYR A 42 14.94 -14.85 3.57
C TYR A 42 14.19 -15.30 2.30
N LEU A 43 14.81 -15.20 1.13
CA LEU A 43 14.19 -15.66 -0.11
C LEU A 43 14.06 -17.19 -0.14
N ALA A 44 14.99 -17.90 0.47
CA ALA A 44 14.97 -19.35 0.50
C ALA A 44 13.93 -19.89 1.49
N ASP A 45 13.83 -19.29 2.69
CA ASP A 45 12.76 -19.55 3.66
C ASP A 45 11.37 -19.28 3.07
N ALA A 46 11.28 -18.33 2.14
CA ALA A 46 10.05 -17.99 1.41
C ALA A 46 9.76 -18.90 0.19
N GLY A 47 10.63 -19.88 -0.12
CA GLY A 47 10.51 -20.75 -1.29
C GLY A 47 10.71 -20.04 -2.64
N VAL A 48 11.39 -18.89 -2.63
CA VAL A 48 11.66 -18.07 -3.83
C VAL A 48 12.95 -18.48 -4.52
N ILE A 49 13.95 -18.91 -3.75
CA ILE A 49 15.20 -19.47 -4.25
C ILE A 49 15.51 -20.79 -3.55
N GLU A 50 16.18 -21.68 -4.26
CA GLU A 50 16.54 -23.02 -3.80
C GLU A 50 18.01 -23.28 -4.16
N ALA A 51 18.65 -24.19 -3.43
CA ALA A 51 20.01 -24.63 -3.71
C ALA A 51 20.01 -25.64 -4.87
N ASP A 52 21.12 -25.71 -5.59
CA ASP A 52 21.35 -26.75 -6.58
C ASP A 52 21.75 -28.10 -5.95
N SER A 53 22.06 -29.09 -6.79
CA SER A 53 22.47 -30.44 -6.36
C SER A 53 23.79 -30.48 -5.58
N GLU A 54 24.58 -29.41 -5.57
CA GLU A 54 25.82 -29.27 -4.81
C GLU A 54 25.64 -28.38 -3.55
N SER A 55 24.37 -28.07 -3.22
CA SER A 55 23.97 -27.16 -2.14
C SER A 55 24.48 -25.71 -2.30
N ALA A 56 24.74 -25.27 -3.54
CA ALA A 56 25.13 -23.89 -3.86
C ALA A 56 23.94 -23.10 -4.43
N PHE A 57 23.98 -21.76 -4.33
CA PHE A 57 23.03 -20.86 -5.02
C PHE A 57 23.57 -20.28 -6.33
N ARG A 58 24.88 -20.37 -6.56
CA ARG A 58 25.63 -19.83 -7.71
C ARG A 58 25.64 -18.29 -7.73
N VAL A 59 25.97 -17.65 -6.60
CA VAL A 59 25.85 -16.19 -6.41
C VAL A 59 26.63 -15.32 -7.41
N THR A 60 27.75 -15.82 -7.93
CA THR A 60 28.64 -15.10 -8.85
C THR A 60 28.29 -15.29 -10.33
N GLU A 61 27.49 -16.31 -10.68
CA GLU A 61 27.11 -16.58 -12.07
C GLU A 61 26.12 -15.53 -12.59
N ALA A 62 26.18 -15.23 -13.90
CA ALA A 62 25.23 -14.33 -14.53
C ALA A 62 23.85 -15.00 -14.68
N ILE A 63 22.80 -14.36 -14.16
CA ILE A 63 21.44 -14.94 -14.16
C ILE A 63 20.86 -15.00 -15.58
N THR A 64 20.20 -16.11 -15.90
CA THR A 64 19.45 -16.23 -17.17
C THR A 64 18.11 -15.48 -17.09
N ARG A 65 17.49 -15.25 -18.26
CA ARG A 65 16.16 -14.64 -18.35
C ARG A 65 15.08 -15.53 -17.75
N TYR A 66 15.19 -16.85 -17.88
CA TYR A 66 14.27 -17.80 -17.25
C TYR A 66 14.43 -17.82 -15.74
N GLU A 67 15.66 -17.92 -15.21
CA GLU A 67 15.91 -17.91 -13.76
C GLU A 67 15.37 -16.63 -13.09
N ALA A 68 15.53 -15.47 -13.77
CA ALA A 68 14.95 -14.22 -13.31
C ALA A 68 13.41 -14.21 -13.38
N ALA A 69 12.81 -14.76 -14.44
CA ALA A 69 11.36 -14.87 -14.57
C ALA A 69 10.75 -15.78 -13.48
N GLU A 70 11.35 -16.94 -13.25
CA GLU A 70 10.94 -17.89 -12.22
C GLU A 70 11.06 -17.29 -10.82
N MET A 71 12.18 -16.64 -10.51
CA MET A 71 12.38 -15.97 -9.22
C MET A 71 11.36 -14.84 -9.01
N LEU A 72 11.01 -14.07 -10.05
CA LEU A 72 9.97 -13.05 -9.96
C LEU A 72 8.56 -13.66 -9.79
N VAL A 73 8.24 -14.76 -10.48
CA VAL A 73 6.97 -15.50 -10.33
C VAL A 73 6.82 -16.06 -8.92
N LYS A 74 7.86 -16.72 -8.38
CA LYS A 74 7.87 -17.21 -7.00
C LYS A 74 7.79 -16.06 -5.98
N ALA A 75 8.58 -14.99 -6.16
CA ALA A 75 8.59 -13.81 -5.28
C ALA A 75 7.22 -13.10 -5.20
N LEU A 76 6.55 -12.95 -6.34
CA LEU A 76 5.24 -12.31 -6.44
C LEU A 76 4.07 -13.30 -6.17
N LYS A 77 4.37 -14.59 -5.99
CA LYS A 77 3.39 -15.69 -5.82
C LYS A 77 2.34 -15.71 -6.92
N LEU A 78 2.79 -15.56 -8.17
CA LEU A 78 1.93 -15.50 -9.35
C LEU A 78 1.46 -16.89 -9.76
N ASP A 79 0.16 -17.02 -10.03
CA ASP A 79 -0.42 -18.22 -10.61
C ASP A 79 0.06 -18.42 -12.05
N THR A 80 0.56 -19.61 -12.39
CA THR A 80 1.05 -19.96 -13.73
C THR A 80 0.02 -20.73 -14.57
N GLU A 81 -1.11 -21.12 -13.98
CA GLU A 81 -2.12 -21.95 -14.63
C GLU A 81 -3.01 -21.16 -15.60
N LEU A 82 -3.52 -21.86 -16.63
CA LEU A 82 -4.57 -21.38 -17.54
C LEU A 82 -4.27 -20.03 -18.26
N ARG A 83 -2.98 -19.70 -18.44
CA ARG A 83 -2.49 -18.50 -19.12
C ARG A 83 -2.62 -18.61 -20.65
N PRO A 84 -2.94 -17.52 -21.39
CA PRO A 84 -2.78 -17.49 -22.84
C PRO A 84 -1.30 -17.70 -23.24
N LEU A 85 -1.02 -18.69 -24.07
CA LEU A 85 0.36 -19.01 -24.48
C LEU A 85 0.88 -17.96 -25.49
N PRO A 86 2.03 -17.31 -25.23
CA PRO A 86 2.68 -16.44 -26.21
C PRO A 86 3.34 -17.29 -27.31
N THR A 87 3.44 -16.73 -28.52
CA THR A 87 4.21 -17.35 -29.60
C THR A 87 5.62 -16.79 -29.63
N TYR A 88 6.61 -17.64 -29.40
CA TYR A 88 8.03 -17.33 -29.53
C TYR A 88 8.71 -18.33 -30.47
N ALA A 89 9.66 -17.86 -31.29
CA ALA A 89 10.33 -18.67 -32.31
C ALA A 89 11.34 -19.67 -31.74
N ASP A 90 11.79 -19.46 -30.50
CA ASP A 90 12.84 -20.20 -29.81
C ASP A 90 12.34 -21.08 -28.65
N ILE A 91 11.02 -21.15 -28.44
CA ILE A 91 10.41 -21.95 -27.37
C ILE A 91 9.17 -22.67 -27.90
N ALA A 92 9.14 -24.00 -27.74
CA ALA A 92 7.98 -24.81 -28.09
C ALA A 92 6.80 -24.56 -27.12
N ALA A 93 5.56 -24.72 -27.61
CA ALA A 93 4.36 -24.46 -26.81
C ALA A 93 4.19 -25.39 -25.60
N ASP A 94 4.87 -26.54 -25.62
CA ASP A 94 4.92 -27.59 -24.59
C ASP A 94 6.23 -27.59 -23.77
N ASP A 95 7.10 -26.58 -23.93
CA ASP A 95 8.28 -26.41 -23.08
C ASP A 95 7.85 -26.24 -21.61
N VAL A 96 8.48 -26.99 -20.70
CA VAL A 96 8.19 -26.96 -19.25
C VAL A 96 8.31 -25.56 -18.63
N ARG A 97 9.10 -24.67 -19.24
CA ARG A 97 9.30 -23.27 -18.84
C ARG A 97 8.13 -22.36 -19.27
N MET A 98 7.28 -22.81 -20.19
CA MET A 98 6.24 -21.99 -20.82
C MET A 98 5.22 -21.38 -19.84
N PRO A 99 4.75 -22.04 -18.75
CA PRO A 99 3.80 -21.42 -17.82
C PRO A 99 4.35 -20.17 -17.11
N VAL A 100 5.62 -20.20 -16.72
CA VAL A 100 6.34 -19.04 -16.14
C VAL A 100 6.53 -17.95 -17.19
N ILE A 101 6.92 -18.32 -18.41
CA ILE A 101 7.18 -17.39 -19.52
C ILE A 101 5.90 -16.69 -19.98
N ALA A 102 4.80 -17.43 -20.12
CA ALA A 102 3.47 -16.89 -20.40
C ALA A 102 3.03 -15.90 -19.33
N THR A 103 3.23 -16.25 -18.04
CA THR A 103 2.90 -15.39 -16.90
C THR A 103 3.65 -14.05 -16.93
N VAL A 104 4.97 -14.04 -17.10
CA VAL A 104 5.75 -12.79 -17.14
C VAL A 104 5.52 -11.98 -18.42
N THR A 105 5.10 -12.65 -19.51
CA THR A 105 4.76 -12.02 -20.79
C THR A 105 3.41 -11.32 -20.73
N GLU A 106 2.35 -12.01 -20.28
CA GLU A 106 1.00 -11.48 -20.18
C GLU A 106 0.94 -10.28 -19.22
N LEU A 107 1.68 -10.35 -18.10
CA LEU A 107 1.76 -9.27 -17.11
C LEU A 107 2.69 -8.12 -17.54
N GLY A 108 3.32 -8.19 -18.71
CA GLY A 108 4.23 -7.15 -19.22
C GLY A 108 5.52 -6.97 -18.42
N ILE A 109 5.87 -7.95 -17.57
CA ILE A 109 7.08 -7.91 -16.74
C ILE A 109 8.31 -8.13 -17.62
N MET A 110 8.29 -9.18 -18.44
CA MET A 110 9.31 -9.52 -19.41
C MET A 110 8.69 -9.75 -20.79
N SER A 111 9.40 -9.39 -21.84
CA SER A 111 9.02 -9.72 -23.21
C SER A 111 10.22 -10.27 -23.97
N GLY A 112 9.96 -10.99 -25.05
CA GLY A 112 10.95 -11.29 -26.08
C GLY A 112 11.35 -10.07 -26.92
N SER A 113 12.28 -10.30 -27.84
CA SER A 113 12.77 -9.38 -28.87
C SER A 113 12.93 -10.16 -30.17
N GLU A 114 12.60 -9.56 -31.32
CA GLU A 114 12.74 -10.19 -32.65
C GLU A 114 12.02 -11.54 -32.78
N GLY A 115 10.92 -11.71 -32.02
CA GLY A 115 10.13 -12.95 -32.00
C GLY A 115 10.68 -14.05 -31.08
N ALA A 116 11.83 -13.86 -30.42
CA ALA A 116 12.43 -14.82 -29.49
C ALA A 116 12.33 -14.34 -28.03
N PHE A 117 12.05 -15.24 -27.07
CA PHE A 117 12.10 -14.91 -25.64
C PHE A 117 13.51 -15.02 -25.06
N ASN A 118 14.38 -15.83 -25.64
CA ASN A 118 15.75 -16.12 -25.22
C ASN A 118 15.84 -16.47 -23.72
N PRO A 119 15.31 -17.63 -23.29
CA PRO A 119 15.19 -17.99 -21.87
C PRO A 119 16.56 -18.15 -21.20
N ASP A 120 17.53 -18.71 -21.92
CA ASP A 120 18.87 -19.02 -21.40
C ASP A 120 19.85 -17.83 -21.55
N GLY A 121 19.42 -16.75 -22.22
CA GLY A 121 20.19 -15.52 -22.37
C GLY A 121 20.40 -14.77 -21.05
N GLN A 122 21.63 -14.35 -20.79
CA GLN A 122 22.01 -13.65 -19.55
C GLN A 122 21.54 -12.19 -19.52
N LEU A 123 20.92 -11.76 -18.42
CA LEU A 123 20.44 -10.39 -18.23
C LEU A 123 21.57 -9.36 -18.03
N THR A 124 21.43 -8.19 -18.67
CA THR A 124 22.20 -6.99 -18.29
C THR A 124 21.57 -6.32 -17.07
N ARG A 125 22.35 -5.51 -16.35
CA ARG A 125 21.88 -4.73 -15.19
C ARG A 125 20.77 -3.74 -15.56
N ALA A 126 20.82 -3.12 -16.73
CA ALA A 126 19.74 -2.29 -17.25
C ALA A 126 18.44 -3.08 -17.48
N GLN A 127 18.53 -4.31 -18.03
CA GLN A 127 17.36 -5.19 -18.19
C GLN A 127 16.81 -5.64 -16.83
N ALA A 128 17.69 -5.99 -15.89
CA ALA A 128 17.32 -6.33 -14.52
C ALA A 128 16.56 -5.19 -13.81
N ALA A 129 17.06 -3.96 -13.89
CA ALA A 129 16.35 -2.78 -13.39
C ALA A 129 14.96 -2.64 -14.02
N GLY A 130 14.88 -2.77 -15.35
CA GLY A 130 13.61 -2.70 -16.09
C GLY A 130 12.59 -3.75 -15.67
N ILE A 131 12.98 -5.03 -15.55
CA ILE A 131 12.05 -6.11 -15.17
C ILE A 131 11.65 -6.04 -13.70
N ILE A 132 12.57 -5.68 -12.78
CA ILE A 132 12.26 -5.49 -11.35
C ILE A 132 11.31 -4.29 -11.17
N THR A 133 11.56 -3.19 -11.89
CA THR A 133 10.70 -2.00 -11.84
C THR A 133 9.28 -2.31 -12.29
N ARG A 134 9.11 -3.08 -13.37
CA ARG A 134 7.78 -3.51 -13.84
C ARG A 134 7.13 -4.55 -12.94
N ALA A 135 7.88 -5.56 -12.50
CA ALA A 135 7.41 -6.63 -11.62
C ALA A 135 6.79 -6.11 -10.33
N PHE A 136 7.42 -5.11 -9.72
CA PHE A 136 7.02 -4.55 -8.42
C PHE A 136 6.41 -3.15 -8.50
N GLY A 137 6.17 -2.62 -9.71
CA GLY A 137 5.57 -1.31 -9.93
C GLY A 137 6.35 -0.14 -9.31
N LEU A 138 7.68 -0.22 -9.30
CA LEU A 138 8.53 0.74 -8.58
C LEU A 138 8.45 2.14 -9.22
N THR A 139 8.22 3.16 -8.40
CA THR A 139 8.27 4.57 -8.77
C THR A 139 9.32 5.30 -7.92
N THR A 140 9.78 6.46 -8.36
CA THR A 140 10.65 7.30 -7.53
C THR A 140 10.49 8.79 -7.84
N THR A 141 10.82 9.61 -6.85
CA THR A 141 11.04 11.06 -6.98
C THR A 141 12.53 11.43 -6.91
N SER A 142 13.43 10.45 -6.77
CA SER A 142 14.88 10.73 -6.73
C SER A 142 15.38 11.16 -8.11
N THR A 143 16.21 12.20 -8.10
CA THR A 143 17.00 12.66 -9.25
C THR A 143 18.43 12.07 -9.25
N ASP A 144 18.71 11.06 -8.43
CA ASP A 144 19.99 10.36 -8.42
C ASP A 144 20.31 9.78 -9.81
N THR A 145 21.46 10.15 -10.37
CA THR A 145 21.98 9.62 -11.63
C THR A 145 23.37 9.00 -11.42
N PHE A 146 23.77 8.14 -12.34
CA PHE A 146 25.13 7.61 -12.42
C PHE A 146 25.85 8.22 -13.63
N PRO A 147 27.17 8.50 -13.56
CA PRO A 147 27.92 9.12 -14.66
C PRO A 147 27.89 8.31 -15.97
N ASP A 148 27.73 6.99 -15.88
CA ASP A 148 27.68 6.06 -17.01
C ASP A 148 26.24 5.72 -17.47
N VAL A 149 25.23 6.42 -16.96
CA VAL A 149 23.82 6.28 -17.37
C VAL A 149 23.31 7.63 -17.87
N ALA A 150 23.40 7.86 -19.18
CA ALA A 150 22.85 9.05 -19.81
C ALA A 150 21.34 9.19 -19.56
N ALA A 151 20.83 10.41 -19.37
CA ALA A 151 19.41 10.66 -19.11
C ALA A 151 18.48 10.18 -20.25
N THR A 152 19.00 10.07 -21.48
CA THR A 152 18.31 9.52 -22.66
C THR A 152 18.38 7.99 -22.77
N HIS A 153 19.13 7.31 -21.90
CA HIS A 153 19.24 5.85 -21.90
C HIS A 153 17.89 5.22 -21.56
N TRP A 154 17.44 4.24 -22.34
CA TRP A 154 16.10 3.64 -22.22
C TRP A 154 15.76 3.08 -20.82
N ALA A 155 16.78 2.67 -20.07
CA ALA A 155 16.63 2.17 -18.69
C ALA A 155 16.83 3.23 -17.60
N ALA A 156 17.11 4.50 -17.92
CA ALA A 156 17.48 5.52 -16.94
C ALA A 156 16.44 5.67 -15.82
N SER A 157 15.15 5.72 -16.16
CA SER A 157 14.05 5.80 -15.19
C SER A 157 13.91 4.56 -14.32
N ALA A 158 14.17 3.36 -14.85
CA ALA A 158 14.14 2.12 -14.09
C ALA A 158 15.36 1.99 -13.15
N ILE A 159 16.53 2.46 -13.59
CA ILE A 159 17.74 2.53 -12.78
C ILE A 159 17.55 3.55 -11.64
N GLN A 160 16.99 4.73 -11.93
CA GLN A 160 16.56 5.72 -10.94
C GLN A 160 15.56 5.11 -9.94
N ALA A 161 14.55 4.37 -10.41
CA ALA A 161 13.59 3.69 -9.54
C ALA A 161 14.27 2.72 -8.57
N LEU A 162 15.27 1.96 -9.01
CA LEU A 162 16.04 1.07 -8.12
C LEU A 162 16.88 1.84 -7.08
N VAL A 163 17.54 2.94 -7.46
CA VAL A 163 18.35 3.75 -6.52
C VAL A 163 17.49 4.49 -5.52
N GLY A 164 16.44 5.18 -5.99
CA GLY A 164 15.54 5.94 -5.14
C GLY A 164 14.68 5.08 -4.20
N ASN A 165 14.59 3.78 -4.44
CA ASN A 165 14.03 2.79 -3.51
C ASN A 165 15.11 2.06 -2.68
N GLN A 166 16.38 2.48 -2.74
CA GLN A 166 17.52 1.93 -1.98
C GLN A 166 17.81 0.43 -2.25
N ILE A 167 17.40 -0.06 -3.42
CA ILE A 167 17.62 -1.46 -3.85
C ILE A 167 19.07 -1.64 -4.30
N THR A 168 19.70 -0.59 -4.83
CA THR A 168 21.11 -0.57 -5.24
C THR A 168 21.71 0.82 -5.08
N THR A 169 22.98 0.89 -4.71
CA THR A 169 23.79 2.11 -4.62
C THR A 169 24.74 2.30 -5.81
N GLY A 170 24.78 1.36 -6.75
CA GLY A 170 25.80 1.29 -7.81
C GLY A 170 27.01 0.44 -7.40
N PHE A 171 28.16 0.71 -8.02
CA PHE A 171 29.48 0.20 -7.62
C PHE A 171 30.23 1.28 -6.82
N GLU A 172 31.31 0.88 -6.13
CA GLU A 172 32.13 1.78 -5.29
C GLU A 172 32.79 2.92 -6.07
N ASP A 173 33.02 2.74 -7.37
CA ASP A 173 33.52 3.76 -8.30
C ASP A 173 32.44 4.78 -8.74
N GLY A 174 31.22 4.69 -8.18
CA GLY A 174 30.10 5.55 -8.51
C GLY A 174 29.40 5.22 -9.83
N THR A 175 29.70 4.09 -10.48
CA THR A 175 29.07 3.67 -11.75
C THR A 175 27.87 2.73 -11.52
N TYR A 176 26.97 2.62 -12.51
CA TYR A 176 25.92 1.60 -12.52
C TYR A 176 26.27 0.36 -13.34
N ARG A 177 27.06 0.53 -14.41
CA ARG A 177 27.43 -0.45 -15.44
C ARG A 177 26.20 -1.07 -16.12
N PRO A 178 25.35 -0.27 -16.82
CA PRO A 178 24.05 -0.72 -17.36
C PRO A 178 24.14 -1.90 -18.33
N ALA A 179 25.21 -1.96 -19.15
CA ALA A 179 25.46 -3.04 -20.09
C ALA A 179 26.10 -4.30 -19.46
N GLY A 180 26.64 -4.19 -18.24
CA GLY A 180 27.26 -5.32 -17.54
C GLY A 180 26.22 -6.39 -17.19
N LYS A 181 26.63 -7.67 -17.14
CA LYS A 181 25.76 -8.76 -16.70
C LYS A 181 25.44 -8.64 -15.21
N VAL A 182 24.22 -8.98 -14.81
CA VAL A 182 23.83 -9.07 -13.40
C VAL A 182 24.02 -10.51 -12.91
N THR A 183 24.60 -10.70 -11.72
CA THR A 183 24.76 -12.04 -11.14
C THR A 183 23.47 -12.52 -10.47
N ARG A 184 23.27 -13.83 -10.38
CA ARG A 184 22.13 -14.49 -9.72
C ARG A 184 22.01 -14.06 -8.25
N GLY A 185 23.14 -13.95 -7.54
CA GLY A 185 23.21 -13.39 -6.20
C GLY A 185 22.77 -11.92 -6.13
N ASN A 186 23.25 -11.06 -7.03
CA ASN A 186 22.86 -9.64 -7.05
C ASN A 186 21.38 -9.44 -7.41
N PHE A 187 20.86 -10.21 -8.36
CA PHE A 187 19.45 -10.16 -8.75
C PHE A 187 18.55 -10.59 -7.58
N ALA A 188 18.88 -11.69 -6.92
CA ALA A 188 18.18 -12.16 -5.73
C ALA A 188 18.24 -11.13 -4.58
N VAL A 189 19.41 -10.53 -4.29
CA VAL A 189 19.52 -9.44 -3.31
C VAL A 189 18.65 -8.24 -3.68
N PHE A 190 18.51 -7.89 -4.97
CA PHE A 190 17.60 -6.82 -5.39
C PHE A 190 16.12 -7.21 -5.15
N VAL A 191 15.71 -8.43 -5.48
CA VAL A 191 14.35 -8.94 -5.18
C VAL A 191 14.09 -8.94 -3.67
N ALA A 192 15.03 -9.43 -2.86
CA ALA A 192 14.95 -9.42 -1.40
C ALA A 192 14.79 -8.01 -0.83
N ARG A 193 15.52 -7.02 -1.37
CA ARG A 193 15.41 -5.59 -0.98
C ARG A 193 14.09 -4.95 -1.36
N VAL A 194 13.45 -5.40 -2.43
CA VAL A 194 12.09 -4.97 -2.76
C VAL A 194 11.10 -5.54 -1.75
N LEU A 195 11.16 -6.85 -1.50
CA LEU A 195 10.25 -7.56 -0.59
C LEU A 195 10.42 -7.19 0.88
N LYS A 196 11.66 -6.94 1.34
CA LYS A 196 12.01 -6.66 2.74
C LYS A 196 12.89 -5.39 2.83
N PRO A 197 12.32 -4.25 3.28
CA PRO A 197 13.05 -2.98 3.32
C PRO A 197 14.30 -2.97 4.21
N GLU A 198 14.38 -3.81 5.24
CA GLU A 198 15.55 -3.92 6.14
C GLU A 198 16.84 -4.34 5.43
N PHE A 199 16.76 -4.97 4.25
CA PHE A 199 17.94 -5.34 3.45
C PHE A 199 18.46 -4.21 2.55
N ARG A 200 17.74 -3.09 2.46
CA ARG A 200 18.07 -1.96 1.59
C ARG A 200 19.34 -1.26 2.07
N VAL A 201 20.10 -0.72 1.13
CA VAL A 201 21.36 -0.03 1.40
C VAL A 201 21.17 1.46 1.24
N ALA A 202 21.30 2.20 2.34
CA ALA A 202 21.42 3.64 2.29
C ALA A 202 22.70 4.02 1.52
N LYS A 203 22.60 5.05 0.68
CA LYS A 203 23.77 5.67 0.02
C LYS A 203 24.51 6.46 1.10
N ASN A 204 25.79 6.14 1.34
CA ASN A 204 26.57 6.60 2.50
C ASN A 204 26.34 8.07 2.86
N GLU A 205 25.73 8.32 4.02
CA GLU A 205 25.86 9.60 4.70
C GLU A 205 27.30 9.70 5.22
N VAL A 206 27.98 10.81 4.92
CA VAL A 206 29.32 11.07 5.47
C VAL A 206 29.20 11.22 6.99
N PRO A 207 30.05 10.56 7.80
CA PRO A 207 30.00 10.73 9.25
C PRO A 207 30.38 12.17 9.62
N ILE A 208 29.38 12.98 9.98
CA ILE A 208 29.63 14.30 10.56
C ILE A 208 30.06 14.08 12.01
N THR A 209 31.31 14.37 12.33
CA THR A 209 31.80 14.40 13.71
C THR A 209 30.98 15.43 14.49
N PRO A 210 30.40 15.11 15.65
CA PRO A 210 29.61 16.09 16.39
C PRO A 210 30.51 17.21 16.90
N ALA A 211 30.29 18.44 16.41
CA ALA A 211 30.67 19.62 17.18
C ALA A 211 29.90 19.59 18.52
N PRO A 212 30.48 20.07 19.63
CA PRO A 212 29.84 19.98 20.94
C PRO A 212 28.50 20.72 20.92
N VAL A 213 27.42 19.95 21.03
CA VAL A 213 26.06 20.49 21.18
C VAL A 213 25.99 21.12 22.57
N PRO A 214 25.71 22.44 22.71
CA PRO A 214 25.45 23.02 24.01
C PRO A 214 24.20 22.35 24.60
N GLU A 215 24.20 22.08 25.91
CA GLU A 215 23.06 21.44 26.58
C GLU A 215 21.76 22.16 26.21
N PRO A 216 20.67 21.41 25.91
CA PRO A 216 19.39 22.03 25.62
C PRO A 216 18.89 22.73 26.89
N THR A 217 18.96 24.07 26.88
CA THR A 217 18.28 24.89 27.86
C THR A 217 16.80 24.47 27.91
N PRO A 218 16.19 24.29 29.09
CA PRO A 218 14.81 23.81 29.17
C PRO A 218 13.85 24.79 28.48
N VAL A 219 13.46 24.48 27.25
CA VAL A 219 12.37 25.18 26.58
C VAL A 219 11.10 24.82 27.34
N ALA A 220 10.52 25.81 28.02
CA ALA A 220 9.26 25.64 28.73
C ALA A 220 8.21 25.01 27.78
N PRO A 221 7.36 24.08 28.26
CA PRO A 221 6.39 23.44 27.38
C PRO A 221 5.49 24.49 26.73
N ALA A 222 5.47 24.51 25.39
CA ALA A 222 4.32 25.08 24.69
C ALA A 222 3.06 24.36 25.20
N ALA A 223 2.03 25.12 25.56
CA ALA A 223 0.79 24.54 26.04
C ALA A 223 0.25 23.55 25.00
N SER A 224 -0.03 22.31 25.41
CA SER A 224 -0.55 21.30 24.51
C SER A 224 -1.94 21.70 24.02
N CYS A 225 -2.20 21.52 22.74
CA CYS A 225 -3.54 21.66 22.15
C CYS A 225 -4.46 20.47 22.51
N GLU A 226 -3.90 19.39 23.09
CA GLU A 226 -4.65 18.29 23.66
C GLU A 226 -5.41 18.71 24.93
N LYS A 227 -6.68 18.30 25.04
CA LYS A 227 -7.49 18.45 26.25
C LYS A 227 -8.11 17.13 26.67
N GLU A 228 -8.22 16.89 27.97
CA GLU A 228 -9.09 15.83 28.49
C GLU A 228 -10.55 16.29 28.49
N THR A 229 -11.47 15.36 28.19
CA THR A 229 -12.91 15.59 28.23
C THR A 229 -13.63 14.44 28.94
N THR A 230 -14.78 14.74 29.54
CA THR A 230 -15.67 13.72 30.12
C THR A 230 -16.40 12.91 29.05
N GLN A 231 -16.46 13.41 27.80
CA GLN A 231 -17.04 12.70 26.68
C GLN A 231 -16.03 11.70 26.10
N THR A 232 -16.42 10.43 26.05
CA THR A 232 -15.67 9.41 25.31
C THR A 232 -15.99 9.44 23.82
N THR A 233 -14.98 9.32 22.96
CA THR A 233 -15.12 8.96 21.55
C THR A 233 -14.40 7.63 21.25
N TYR A 234 -14.65 7.05 20.08
CA TYR A 234 -13.85 5.96 19.54
C TYR A 234 -13.16 6.42 18.26
N LYS A 235 -11.91 5.99 18.06
CA LYS A 235 -11.12 6.28 16.86
C LYS A 235 -10.70 4.96 16.20
N VAL A 236 -10.60 4.95 14.87
CA VAL A 236 -10.05 3.81 14.11
C VAL A 236 -8.55 3.69 14.37
N ASP A 237 -8.11 2.53 14.84
CA ASP A 237 -6.75 2.26 15.31
C ASP A 237 -5.99 1.27 14.41
N VAL A 238 -6.34 1.28 13.12
CA VAL A 238 -5.64 0.56 12.04
C VAL A 238 -5.57 1.45 10.80
N ALA A 239 -4.61 1.19 9.90
CA ALA A 239 -4.39 1.99 8.69
C ALA A 239 -5.71 2.28 7.93
N VAL A 240 -6.54 1.23 7.78
CA VAL A 240 -7.91 1.28 7.25
C VAL A 240 -8.74 0.19 7.91
N ALA A 241 -9.92 0.52 8.44
CA ALA A 241 -10.90 -0.45 8.93
C ALA A 241 -11.98 -0.70 7.87
N ASN A 242 -12.21 -1.96 7.49
CA ASN A 242 -13.35 -2.34 6.65
C ASN A 242 -14.62 -2.37 7.50
N LEU A 243 -15.64 -1.60 7.13
CA LEU A 243 -16.95 -1.65 7.77
C LEU A 243 -17.82 -2.70 7.08
N TRP A 244 -17.97 -3.84 7.75
CA TRP A 244 -18.72 -5.01 7.31
C TRP A 244 -20.22 -4.82 7.54
N LYS A 245 -21.05 -5.27 6.60
CA LYS A 245 -22.50 -5.24 6.75
C LYS A 245 -23.02 -6.18 7.84
N TYR A 246 -22.29 -7.27 8.08
CA TYR A 246 -22.62 -8.31 9.04
C TYR A 246 -21.37 -8.70 9.85
N TYR A 247 -21.51 -8.79 11.17
CA TYR A 247 -20.45 -9.34 12.02
C TYR A 247 -20.20 -10.83 11.72
N ASN A 248 -18.95 -11.26 11.88
CA ASN A 248 -18.54 -12.67 11.77
C ASN A 248 -18.96 -13.37 10.45
N LYS A 249 -19.01 -12.62 9.34
CA LYS A 249 -19.21 -13.14 7.97
C LYS A 249 -17.97 -13.06 7.07
N ALA A 250 -16.93 -12.36 7.52
CA ALA A 250 -15.63 -12.34 6.87
C ALA A 250 -15.05 -13.77 6.74
N ARG A 251 -14.44 -14.06 5.59
CA ARG A 251 -13.91 -15.40 5.25
C ARG A 251 -12.47 -15.54 5.73
N THR A 252 -11.90 -16.75 5.62
CA THR A 252 -10.48 -17.00 5.91
C THR A 252 -9.55 -16.10 5.10
N VAL A 253 -9.84 -15.87 3.81
CA VAL A 253 -9.06 -14.96 2.95
C VAL A 253 -9.11 -13.50 3.43
N ASP A 254 -10.15 -13.11 4.19
CA ASP A 254 -10.32 -11.75 4.67
C ASP A 254 -9.59 -11.45 5.97
N ARG A 255 -9.04 -12.47 6.65
CA ARG A 255 -8.37 -12.32 7.96
C ARG A 255 -7.29 -11.23 8.03
N PRO A 256 -6.45 -10.98 7.00
CA PRO A 256 -5.45 -9.90 7.07
C PRO A 256 -6.07 -8.50 7.15
N SER A 257 -7.34 -8.34 6.78
CA SER A 257 -8.09 -7.08 6.96
C SER A 257 -8.81 -6.96 8.32
N LEU A 258 -8.76 -7.99 9.16
CA LEU A 258 -9.45 -8.06 10.45
C LEU A 258 -8.52 -7.93 11.67
N THR A 259 -7.20 -7.99 11.46
CA THR A 259 -6.19 -7.88 12.51
C THR A 259 -5.96 -6.41 12.91
N ASN A 260 -5.28 -6.20 14.03
CA ASN A 260 -4.58 -4.95 14.33
C ASN A 260 -3.11 -5.31 14.62
N PRO A 261 -2.13 -4.83 13.82
CA PRO A 261 -2.31 -4.05 12.59
C PRO A 261 -2.97 -4.84 11.46
N VAL A 262 -3.50 -4.13 10.47
CA VAL A 262 -4.05 -4.69 9.23
C VAL A 262 -2.96 -4.91 8.17
N ASP A 263 -3.05 -6.00 7.42
CA ASP A 263 -2.25 -6.22 6.21
C ASP A 263 -3.13 -6.22 4.96
N TYR A 264 -3.36 -5.00 4.43
CA TYR A 264 -4.09 -4.81 3.18
C TYR A 264 -3.37 -5.37 1.96
N LYS A 265 -2.03 -5.46 1.99
CA LYS A 265 -1.25 -5.98 0.87
C LYS A 265 -1.49 -7.49 0.76
N ALA A 266 -1.40 -8.23 1.86
CA ALA A 266 -1.77 -9.65 1.89
C ALA A 266 -3.26 -9.88 1.60
N TRP A 267 -4.18 -9.08 2.15
CA TRP A 267 -5.61 -9.24 1.86
C TRP A 267 -5.94 -9.09 0.37
N LEU A 268 -5.45 -8.01 -0.26
CA LEU A 268 -5.80 -7.70 -1.65
C LEU A 268 -5.10 -8.60 -2.68
N ASN A 269 -3.90 -9.11 -2.33
CA ASN A 269 -3.16 -10.04 -3.17
C ASN A 269 -3.67 -11.49 -3.05
N SER A 270 -4.19 -11.89 -1.88
CA SER A 270 -4.73 -13.25 -1.68
C SER A 270 -6.14 -13.48 -2.25
N MET A 271 -6.88 -12.42 -2.58
CA MET A 271 -8.23 -12.54 -3.15
C MET A 271 -8.23 -12.66 -4.68
N SER A 272 -8.80 -13.77 -5.16
CA SER A 272 -9.19 -13.96 -6.55
C SER A 272 -10.29 -12.99 -7.00
N LEU A 273 -10.55 -12.91 -8.31
CA LEU A 273 -11.58 -12.03 -8.86
C LEU A 273 -13.00 -12.37 -8.34
N SER A 274 -13.31 -13.66 -8.17
CA SER A 274 -14.60 -14.08 -7.59
C SER A 274 -14.67 -13.76 -6.09
N GLN A 275 -13.55 -13.83 -5.38
CA GLN A 275 -13.48 -13.42 -3.97
C GLN A 275 -13.60 -11.90 -3.79
N LYS A 276 -13.07 -11.09 -4.71
CA LYS A 276 -13.28 -9.62 -4.77
C LYS A 276 -14.74 -9.28 -5.12
N LYS A 277 -15.34 -10.00 -6.08
CA LYS A 277 -16.79 -9.88 -6.39
C LYS A 277 -17.67 -10.18 -5.19
N TRP A 278 -17.32 -11.19 -4.38
CA TRP A 278 -18.10 -11.58 -3.21
C TRP A 278 -18.20 -10.47 -2.15
N LEU A 279 -17.23 -9.54 -2.06
CA LEU A 279 -17.31 -8.41 -1.12
C LEU A 279 -18.49 -7.48 -1.40
N VAL A 280 -19.02 -7.49 -2.63
CA VAL A 280 -20.19 -6.69 -3.03
C VAL A 280 -21.39 -7.04 -2.16
N GLY A 281 -21.78 -6.12 -1.28
CA GLY A 281 -22.86 -6.30 -0.31
C GLY A 281 -22.49 -7.06 0.97
N GLN A 282 -21.19 -7.30 1.22
CA GLN A 282 -20.65 -7.84 2.48
C GLN A 282 -19.89 -6.78 3.27
N THR A 283 -19.22 -5.86 2.59
CA THR A 283 -18.71 -4.60 3.14
C THR A 283 -19.53 -3.44 2.58
N ASP A 284 -19.71 -2.39 3.39
CA ASP A 284 -20.46 -1.20 2.98
C ASP A 284 -19.55 0.04 2.85
N THR A 285 -18.52 0.20 3.70
CA THR A 285 -17.51 1.26 3.55
C THR A 285 -16.16 0.89 4.18
N GLN A 286 -15.20 1.82 4.16
CA GLN A 286 -13.93 1.81 4.87
C GLN A 286 -13.77 3.13 5.65
N ALA A 287 -13.15 3.08 6.83
CA ALA A 287 -12.75 4.25 7.62
C ALA A 287 -11.22 4.25 7.81
N LEU A 288 -10.59 5.42 7.83
CA LEU A 288 -9.13 5.57 7.83
C LEU A 288 -8.56 5.69 9.25
N TYR A 289 -7.26 5.44 9.44
CA TYR A 289 -6.57 5.65 10.72
C TYR A 289 -6.87 7.04 11.31
N GLY A 290 -7.26 7.09 12.59
CA GLY A 290 -7.67 8.33 13.26
C GLY A 290 -9.11 8.79 12.99
N ASP A 291 -9.86 8.19 12.06
CA ASP A 291 -11.26 8.53 11.85
C ASP A 291 -12.09 8.30 13.11
N GLU A 292 -12.95 9.27 13.43
CA GLU A 292 -13.88 9.13 14.54
C GLU A 292 -15.07 8.25 14.17
N VAL A 293 -15.38 7.33 15.08
CA VAL A 293 -16.52 6.44 14.97
C VAL A 293 -17.34 6.48 16.25
N VAL A 294 -18.67 6.41 16.12
CA VAL A 294 -19.58 6.28 17.25
C VAL A 294 -19.89 4.81 17.46
N LEU A 295 -19.63 4.27 18.65
CA LEU A 295 -20.00 2.90 19.00
C LEU A 295 -21.52 2.78 19.13
N LEU A 296 -22.12 1.85 18.39
CA LEU A 296 -23.58 1.61 18.38
C LEU A 296 -23.96 0.35 19.18
N GLU A 297 -23.23 -0.76 18.99
CA GLU A 297 -23.42 -2.01 19.72
C GLU A 297 -22.13 -2.86 19.66
N THR A 298 -21.92 -3.77 20.62
CA THR A 298 -20.81 -4.75 20.61
C THR A 298 -21.38 -6.16 20.73
N ARG A 299 -20.85 -7.11 19.94
CA ARG A 299 -21.21 -8.52 19.95
C ARG A 299 -19.96 -9.38 19.84
N GLY A 300 -19.52 -9.93 20.99
CA GLY A 300 -18.27 -10.70 21.07
C GLY A 300 -17.07 -9.83 20.67
N SER A 301 -16.24 -10.33 19.75
CA SER A 301 -15.06 -9.63 19.23
C SER A 301 -15.35 -8.59 18.14
N TRP A 302 -16.63 -8.26 17.89
CA TRP A 302 -17.05 -7.30 16.87
C TRP A 302 -17.81 -6.13 17.49
N SER A 303 -17.53 -4.92 17.03
CA SER A 303 -18.25 -3.70 17.37
C SER A 303 -18.92 -3.14 16.11
N ARG A 304 -20.19 -2.77 16.21
CA ARG A 304 -20.88 -1.98 15.20
C ARG A 304 -20.66 -0.51 15.52
N VAL A 305 -20.17 0.23 14.54
CA VAL A 305 -19.82 1.63 14.68
C VAL A 305 -20.43 2.45 13.56
N ALA A 306 -20.58 3.76 13.75
CA ALA A 306 -20.93 4.72 12.70
C ALA A 306 -19.73 5.63 12.40
N ALA A 307 -19.24 5.63 11.16
CA ALA A 307 -18.13 6.47 10.73
C ALA A 307 -18.59 7.93 10.52
N LYS A 308 -18.21 8.82 11.45
CA LYS A 308 -18.77 10.17 11.61
C LYS A 308 -18.53 11.07 10.38
N GLY A 309 -17.38 10.93 9.73
CA GLY A 309 -17.03 11.67 8.51
C GLY A 309 -17.80 11.23 7.25
N GLN A 310 -18.63 10.19 7.33
CA GLN A 310 -19.33 9.62 6.18
C GLN A 310 -20.84 9.70 6.40
N TYR A 311 -21.46 10.74 5.83
CA TYR A 311 -22.89 10.98 6.01
C TYR A 311 -23.77 9.94 5.30
N VAL A 312 -24.77 9.43 6.04
CA VAL A 312 -25.98 8.77 5.52
C VAL A 312 -27.22 9.33 6.22
N PRO A 313 -28.37 9.46 5.55
CA PRO A 313 -29.58 10.06 6.12
C PRO A 313 -30.32 9.18 7.13
N TYR A 314 -30.06 7.86 7.16
CA TYR A 314 -30.75 6.90 8.03
C TYR A 314 -30.00 6.59 9.35
N GLN A 315 -28.80 7.14 9.54
CA GLN A 315 -28.00 6.99 10.75
C GLN A 315 -27.31 8.33 11.02
N LYS A 316 -27.80 9.10 12.00
CA LYS A 316 -27.36 10.48 12.25
C LYS A 316 -25.89 10.57 12.66
N GLU A 317 -25.39 9.51 13.29
CA GLU A 317 -24.05 9.37 13.86
C GLU A 317 -22.96 9.16 12.79
N GLY A 318 -23.33 8.83 11.54
CA GLY A 318 -22.41 8.51 10.45
C GLY A 318 -22.70 7.15 9.81
N TYR A 319 -21.83 6.70 8.89
CA TYR A 319 -22.04 5.49 8.10
C TYR A 319 -21.91 4.23 8.97
N PRO A 320 -22.98 3.43 9.19
CA PRO A 320 -22.93 2.29 10.10
C PRO A 320 -22.30 1.04 9.47
N GLY A 321 -21.52 0.29 10.25
CA GLY A 321 -21.00 -1.02 9.89
C GLY A 321 -20.26 -1.71 11.04
N TRP A 322 -19.92 -2.98 10.85
CA TRP A 322 -19.23 -3.83 11.83
C TRP A 322 -17.72 -3.84 11.57
N VAL A 323 -16.94 -3.66 12.63
CA VAL A 323 -15.49 -3.81 12.66
C VAL A 323 -15.11 -4.78 13.76
N PRO A 324 -13.98 -5.51 13.67
CA PRO A 324 -13.39 -6.17 14.83
C PRO A 324 -13.13 -5.14 15.93
N THR A 325 -13.51 -5.43 17.18
CA THR A 325 -13.37 -4.49 18.30
C THR A 325 -11.92 -4.06 18.53
N ALA A 326 -10.95 -4.90 18.17
CA ALA A 326 -9.51 -4.59 18.24
C ALA A 326 -9.02 -3.54 17.21
N GLN A 327 -9.85 -3.15 16.23
CA GLN A 327 -9.52 -2.12 15.23
C GLN A 327 -9.99 -0.71 15.63
N ILE A 328 -10.57 -0.56 16.82
CA ILE A 328 -11.00 0.73 17.38
C ILE A 328 -10.48 0.90 18.79
N VAL A 329 -10.08 2.11 19.14
CA VAL A 329 -9.64 2.47 20.49
C VAL A 329 -10.60 3.49 21.11
N LYS A 330 -10.86 3.33 22.41
CA LYS A 330 -11.66 4.24 23.22
C LYS A 330 -10.76 5.38 23.72
N THR A 331 -11.17 6.63 23.56
CA THR A 331 -10.40 7.79 24.07
C THR A 331 -11.29 8.86 24.71
N ASN A 332 -10.77 9.52 25.73
CA ASN A 332 -11.31 10.69 26.41
C ASN A 332 -10.51 11.97 26.08
N LYS A 333 -9.60 11.90 25.10
CA LYS A 333 -8.80 13.04 24.64
C LYS A 333 -9.50 13.76 23.50
N ASN A 334 -9.47 15.08 23.54
CA ASN A 334 -9.95 16.01 22.53
C ASN A 334 -8.75 16.73 21.91
N TYR A 335 -8.79 16.95 20.59
CA TYR A 335 -7.74 17.61 19.82
C TYR A 335 -8.32 18.66 18.85
N ASP A 336 -9.53 19.15 19.12
CA ASP A 336 -10.26 20.07 18.23
C ASP A 336 -9.60 21.47 18.16
N GLU A 337 -8.69 21.77 19.09
CA GLU A 337 -7.84 22.98 19.09
C GLU A 337 -6.45 22.75 18.47
N CYS A 338 -6.09 21.49 18.16
CA CYS A 338 -4.89 21.19 17.41
C CYS A 338 -5.12 21.46 15.91
N ALA A 339 -4.09 21.99 15.24
CA ALA A 339 -4.05 21.94 13.79
C ALA A 339 -4.14 20.49 13.30
N ILE A 340 -4.62 20.26 12.08
CA ILE A 340 -4.72 18.94 11.45
C ILE A 340 -3.68 18.78 10.35
N ALA A 341 -3.16 17.57 10.17
CA ALA A 341 -2.40 17.17 8.99
C ALA A 341 -3.24 16.23 8.12
N ILE A 342 -3.47 16.62 6.87
CA ILE A 342 -4.18 15.83 5.86
C ILE A 342 -3.14 15.16 4.95
N ILE A 343 -3.16 13.83 4.86
CA ILE A 343 -2.25 13.07 4.01
C ILE A 343 -2.58 13.30 2.53
N THR A 344 -1.59 13.81 1.78
CA THR A 344 -1.69 14.10 0.35
C THR A 344 -0.82 13.18 -0.52
N ALA A 345 0.14 12.45 0.05
CA ALA A 345 0.79 11.32 -0.64
C ALA A 345 -0.20 10.15 -0.81
N ASP A 346 0.01 9.27 -1.79
CA ASP A 346 -0.85 8.09 -1.98
C ASP A 346 -0.89 7.26 -0.69
N LYS A 347 0.30 7.02 -0.11
CA LYS A 347 0.49 6.39 1.19
C LYS A 347 1.59 7.15 1.92
N ALA A 348 1.47 7.29 3.23
CA ALA A 348 2.46 7.97 4.06
C ALA A 348 2.90 7.08 5.22
N PRO A 349 4.20 6.75 5.35
CA PRO A 349 4.71 6.19 6.59
C PRO A 349 4.68 7.25 7.70
N LEU A 350 4.15 6.85 8.85
CA LEU A 350 4.39 7.49 10.15
C LEU A 350 5.57 6.77 10.80
N TYR A 351 6.52 7.54 11.35
CA TYR A 351 7.72 7.00 11.97
C TYR A 351 7.65 7.13 13.51
N ASP A 352 8.34 6.22 14.21
CA ASP A 352 8.65 6.39 15.63
C ASP A 352 9.67 7.51 15.86
N ASP A 353 9.88 7.86 17.12
CA ASP A 353 10.78 8.96 17.55
C ASP A 353 12.27 8.74 17.21
N ASP A 354 12.63 7.57 16.65
CA ASP A 354 13.95 7.28 16.08
C ASP A 354 14.14 7.81 14.64
N TYR A 355 13.10 8.41 14.05
CA TYR A 355 13.03 8.97 12.69
C TYR A 355 13.22 7.94 11.55
N LYS A 356 13.25 6.63 11.87
CA LYS A 356 13.67 5.55 10.97
C LYS A 356 12.67 4.40 10.89
N THR A 357 12.21 3.92 12.05
CA THR A 357 11.24 2.83 12.16
C THR A 357 9.87 3.31 11.71
N VAL A 358 9.30 2.64 10.70
CA VAL A 358 7.93 2.92 10.25
C VAL A 358 6.97 2.21 11.18
N HIS A 359 6.24 2.98 11.99
CA HIS A 359 5.19 2.48 12.87
C HIS A 359 4.00 1.96 12.05
N ILE A 360 3.51 2.78 11.11
CA ILE A 360 2.37 2.44 10.26
C ILE A 360 2.39 3.22 8.95
N GLU A 361 1.95 2.58 7.86
CA GLU A 361 1.68 3.22 6.57
C GLU A 361 0.19 3.60 6.53
N VAL A 362 -0.14 4.88 6.34
CA VAL A 362 -1.52 5.40 6.28
C VAL A 362 -1.94 5.82 4.88
N SER A 363 -3.24 5.87 4.61
CA SER A 363 -3.81 6.25 3.31
C SER A 363 -3.71 7.75 3.03
N TYR A 364 -3.66 8.11 1.76
CA TYR A 364 -4.22 9.37 1.25
C TYR A 364 -5.58 9.69 1.91
N ALA A 365 -5.81 10.97 2.20
CA ALA A 365 -6.98 11.51 2.90
C ALA A 365 -7.16 11.09 4.39
N THR A 366 -6.21 10.36 4.99
CA THR A 366 -6.08 10.27 6.46
C THR A 366 -5.88 11.68 7.04
N ILE A 367 -6.48 11.95 8.20
CA ILE A 367 -6.40 13.24 8.89
C ILE A 367 -6.00 12.95 10.35
N LEU A 368 -4.92 13.57 10.83
CA LEU A 368 -4.40 13.40 12.19
C LEU A 368 -4.13 14.76 12.86
N PRO A 369 -4.33 14.90 14.18
CA PRO A 369 -3.96 16.14 14.89
C PRO A 369 -2.44 16.34 14.89
N VAL A 370 -2.00 17.58 14.70
CA VAL A 370 -0.61 18.03 14.81
C VAL A 370 -0.40 18.61 16.20
N ILE A 371 0.43 17.95 17.00
CA ILE A 371 0.81 18.42 18.35
C ILE A 371 1.85 19.52 18.26
N LYS A 372 2.82 19.40 17.34
CA LYS A 372 3.79 20.44 16.99
C LYS A 372 4.46 20.17 15.65
N GLU A 373 5.13 21.18 15.10
CA GLU A 373 6.04 21.01 13.97
C GLU A 373 7.50 20.93 14.44
N ALA A 374 8.30 20.08 13.79
CA ALA A 374 9.73 19.95 14.08
C ALA A 374 10.50 19.68 12.78
N GLY A 375 11.23 20.69 12.30
CA GLY A 375 11.97 20.62 11.03
C GLY A 375 11.09 20.17 9.86
N ASN A 376 11.46 19.04 9.24
CA ASN A 376 10.76 18.43 8.11
C ASN A 376 9.56 17.54 8.48
N TYR A 377 9.15 17.52 9.75
CA TYR A 377 8.07 16.68 10.26
C TYR A 377 6.94 17.49 10.91
N TYR A 378 5.72 17.02 10.72
CA TYR A 378 4.61 17.22 11.65
C TYR A 378 4.72 16.12 12.71
N ILE A 379 4.67 16.49 13.99
CA ILE A 379 4.52 15.52 15.08
C ILE A 379 3.02 15.34 15.29
N VAL A 380 2.50 14.22 14.81
CA VAL A 380 1.07 13.93 14.80
C VAL A 380 0.69 12.98 15.92
N GLN A 381 -0.51 13.18 16.47
CA GLN A 381 -1.08 12.28 17.45
C GLN A 381 -1.75 11.09 16.76
N THR A 382 -1.46 9.89 17.23
CA THR A 382 -2.10 8.64 16.81
C THR A 382 -3.22 8.23 17.79
N PRO A 383 -4.10 7.28 17.43
CA PRO A 383 -5.24 6.93 18.27
C PRO A 383 -4.84 6.26 19.60
N SER A 384 -3.83 5.40 19.60
CA SER A 384 -3.36 4.65 20.79
C SER A 384 -1.86 4.82 21.10
N ASP A 385 -0.99 4.96 20.10
CA ASP A 385 0.48 4.87 20.22
C ASP A 385 1.19 6.20 20.52
N GLY A 386 0.49 7.18 21.12
CA GLY A 386 1.04 8.51 21.40
C GLY A 386 1.33 9.32 20.14
N THR A 387 2.43 10.06 20.12
CA THR A 387 2.87 10.82 18.94
C THR A 387 3.69 9.96 17.97
N LYS A 388 3.60 10.30 16.67
CA LYS A 388 4.46 9.78 15.60
C LYS A 388 4.89 10.90 14.66
N LEU A 389 5.94 10.65 13.90
CA LEU A 389 6.55 11.61 12.98
C LEU A 389 6.00 11.43 11.56
N LEU A 390 5.36 12.47 11.02
CA LEU A 390 4.84 12.53 9.65
C LEU A 390 5.66 13.51 8.81
N LYS A 391 6.29 13.05 7.74
CA LYS A 391 7.07 13.92 6.84
C LYS A 391 6.17 14.98 6.18
N LYS A 392 6.55 16.25 6.27
CA LYS A 392 5.82 17.39 5.66
C LYS A 392 5.61 17.24 4.15
N GLY A 393 6.52 16.56 3.45
CA GLY A 393 6.35 16.26 2.02
C GLY A 393 5.19 15.31 1.68
N HIS A 394 4.60 14.61 2.67
CA HIS A 394 3.50 13.68 2.47
C HIS A 394 2.11 14.23 2.86
N ALA A 395 2.05 15.43 3.43
CA ALA A 395 0.83 15.98 4.02
C ALA A 395 0.78 17.51 3.97
N LYS A 396 -0.41 18.08 4.18
CA LYS A 396 -0.58 19.53 4.38
C LYS A 396 -1.25 19.78 5.73
N SER A 397 -0.77 20.79 6.45
CA SER A 397 -1.34 21.20 7.74
C SER A 397 -2.25 22.42 7.60
N PHE A 398 -3.33 22.45 8.37
CA PHE A 398 -4.35 23.50 8.44
C PHE A 398 -4.83 23.63 9.89
N GLN A 399 -5.31 24.79 10.34
CA GLN A 399 -5.79 24.93 11.72
C GLN A 399 -7.10 24.17 11.92
N ASP A 400 -8.08 24.34 11.04
CA ASP A 400 -9.29 23.52 10.96
C ASP A 400 -9.49 22.92 9.55
N TYR A 401 -10.35 21.91 9.45
CA TYR A 401 -10.74 21.31 8.15
C TYR A 401 -11.47 22.30 7.23
N SER A 402 -12.17 23.31 7.78
CA SER A 402 -12.81 24.36 6.99
C SER A 402 -11.84 25.42 6.43
N ASP A 403 -10.59 25.48 6.94
CA ASP A 403 -9.54 26.36 6.41
C ASP A 403 -8.88 25.82 5.14
N VAL A 404 -9.13 24.55 4.78
CA VAL A 404 -8.57 23.91 3.58
C VAL A 404 -9.02 24.69 2.34
N PRO A 405 -8.10 25.29 1.55
CA PRO A 405 -8.48 26.11 0.41
C PRO A 405 -9.28 25.33 -0.62
N LYS A 406 -10.41 25.90 -1.05
CA LYS A 406 -11.28 25.29 -2.06
C LYS A 406 -10.47 24.96 -3.33
N PRO A 407 -10.47 23.70 -3.79
CA PRO A 407 -9.65 23.26 -4.91
C PRO A 407 -10.21 23.78 -6.24
N SER A 408 -9.34 23.92 -7.23
CA SER A 408 -9.78 24.08 -8.60
C SER A 408 -10.29 22.74 -9.17
N ALA A 409 -11.12 22.78 -10.21
CA ALA A 409 -11.50 21.58 -10.95
C ALA A 409 -10.28 20.78 -11.45
N GLN A 410 -9.24 21.49 -11.92
CA GLN A 410 -8.01 20.87 -12.40
C GLN A 410 -7.27 20.13 -11.28
N THR A 411 -7.24 20.70 -10.06
CA THR A 411 -6.65 20.08 -8.87
C THR A 411 -7.33 18.75 -8.53
N ILE A 412 -8.66 18.72 -8.50
CA ILE A 412 -9.44 17.49 -8.25
C ILE A 412 -9.18 16.43 -9.34
N ILE A 413 -9.09 16.87 -10.60
CA ILE A 413 -8.83 15.97 -11.74
C ILE A 413 -7.43 15.36 -11.66
N ASP A 414 -6.40 16.16 -11.34
CA ASP A 414 -5.02 15.68 -11.33
C ASP A 414 -4.72 14.81 -10.10
N GLU A 415 -5.34 15.07 -8.95
CA GLU A 415 -5.32 14.13 -7.83
C GLU A 415 -6.03 12.82 -8.17
N ALA A 416 -7.24 12.87 -8.74
CA ALA A 416 -7.95 11.65 -9.14
C ALA A 416 -7.17 10.83 -10.20
N LYS A 417 -6.40 11.49 -11.08
CA LYS A 417 -5.53 10.83 -12.07
C LYS A 417 -4.35 10.07 -11.46
N ARG A 418 -3.84 10.45 -10.28
CA ARG A 418 -2.74 9.71 -9.64
C ARG A 418 -3.09 8.25 -9.38
N PHE A 419 -4.37 7.98 -9.10
CA PHE A 419 -4.87 6.63 -8.86
C PHE A 419 -5.16 5.84 -10.14
N LEU A 420 -4.88 6.35 -11.35
CA LEU A 420 -5.03 5.59 -12.60
C LEU A 420 -4.28 4.26 -12.53
N ASN A 421 -4.93 3.19 -13.00
CA ASN A 421 -4.51 1.80 -12.88
C ASN A 421 -4.58 1.16 -11.47
N LEU A 422 -4.94 1.88 -10.41
CA LEU A 422 -5.22 1.26 -9.12
C LEU A 422 -6.41 0.29 -9.24
N PRO A 423 -6.31 -0.98 -8.79
CA PRO A 423 -7.42 -1.92 -8.84
C PRO A 423 -8.66 -1.44 -8.07
N TYR A 424 -9.84 -1.78 -8.58
CA TYR A 424 -11.09 -1.53 -7.87
C TYR A 424 -11.19 -2.39 -6.60
N LEU A 425 -11.73 -1.81 -5.54
CA LEU A 425 -12.14 -2.52 -4.33
C LEU A 425 -13.55 -2.10 -3.93
N TRP A 426 -14.47 -3.06 -3.81
CA TRP A 426 -15.82 -2.76 -3.31
C TRP A 426 -15.74 -2.21 -1.89
N ALA A 427 -16.53 -1.18 -1.59
CA ALA A 427 -16.50 -0.41 -0.34
C ALA A 427 -15.19 0.39 -0.09
N GLY A 428 -14.23 0.38 -1.01
CA GLY A 428 -12.91 0.99 -0.84
C GLY A 428 -12.93 2.52 -0.79
N THR A 429 -12.35 3.10 0.26
CA THR A 429 -12.16 4.56 0.47
C THR A 429 -10.70 4.94 0.71
N SER A 430 -9.76 4.03 0.43
CA SER A 430 -8.34 4.20 0.70
C SER A 430 -7.48 3.94 -0.55
N SER A 431 -6.24 4.43 -0.55
CA SER A 431 -5.35 4.30 -1.71
C SER A 431 -4.84 2.87 -1.96
N TRP A 432 -5.23 1.89 -1.15
CA TRP A 432 -5.05 0.47 -1.45
C TRP A 432 -6.08 -0.05 -2.46
N GLY A 433 -7.22 0.61 -2.61
CA GLY A 433 -8.23 0.31 -3.60
C GLY A 433 -9.52 1.09 -3.36
N TYR A 434 -10.12 1.60 -4.43
CA TYR A 434 -11.33 2.42 -4.36
C TYR A 434 -12.52 1.77 -5.09
N ASP A 435 -13.74 2.07 -4.64
CA ASP A 435 -14.92 1.99 -5.51
C ASP A 435 -15.20 3.33 -6.22
N CYS A 436 -16.19 3.32 -7.11
CA CYS A 436 -16.54 4.47 -7.95
C CYS A 436 -16.80 5.77 -7.17
N SER A 437 -17.44 5.68 -6.02
CA SER A 437 -17.79 6.79 -5.14
C SER A 437 -16.73 7.06 -4.08
N GLY A 438 -15.98 6.03 -3.67
CA GLY A 438 -14.92 6.09 -2.67
C GLY A 438 -13.69 6.88 -3.13
N ILE A 439 -13.26 6.76 -4.39
CA ILE A 439 -12.18 7.60 -4.94
C ILE A 439 -12.56 9.08 -4.91
N LEU A 440 -13.80 9.40 -5.28
CA LEU A 440 -14.29 10.78 -5.29
C LEU A 440 -14.46 11.32 -3.87
N HIS A 441 -14.99 10.51 -2.95
CA HIS A 441 -15.07 10.86 -1.54
C HIS A 441 -13.68 11.16 -0.98
N ALA A 442 -12.67 10.33 -1.23
CA ALA A 442 -11.31 10.55 -0.74
C ALA A 442 -10.65 11.79 -1.34
N VAL A 443 -10.76 12.01 -2.67
CA VAL A 443 -10.17 13.19 -3.34
C VAL A 443 -10.82 14.50 -2.86
N PHE A 444 -12.15 14.57 -2.78
CA PHE A 444 -12.81 15.77 -2.25
C PHE A 444 -12.53 15.96 -0.74
N ARG A 445 -12.46 14.87 0.04
CA ARG A 445 -12.08 14.89 1.46
C ARG A 445 -10.67 15.44 1.70
N ALA A 446 -9.69 15.09 0.87
CA ALA A 446 -8.34 15.65 0.99
C ALA A 446 -8.27 17.15 0.68
N HIS A 447 -9.33 17.72 0.09
CA HIS A 447 -9.44 19.12 -0.31
C HIS A 447 -10.60 19.87 0.39
N GLY A 448 -10.92 19.52 1.63
CA GLY A 448 -11.84 20.30 2.46
C GLY A 448 -13.33 20.12 2.16
N ILE A 449 -13.71 19.24 1.23
CA ILE A 449 -15.09 19.07 0.79
C ILE A 449 -15.58 17.65 1.14
N MET A 450 -16.35 17.55 2.22
CA MET A 450 -16.89 16.25 2.66
C MET A 450 -18.15 15.87 1.86
N ILE A 451 -17.96 15.21 0.70
CA ILE A 451 -19.09 14.70 -0.11
C ILE A 451 -19.64 13.38 0.47
N PRO A 452 -20.93 13.04 0.23
CA PRO A 452 -21.50 11.77 0.71
C PRO A 452 -20.70 10.55 0.26
N ARG A 453 -20.75 9.46 1.04
CA ARG A 453 -19.98 8.25 0.76
C ARG A 453 -20.45 7.49 -0.49
N ASP A 454 -21.75 7.41 -0.71
CA ASP A 454 -22.33 6.60 -1.79
C ASP A 454 -22.70 7.42 -3.02
N SER A 455 -22.51 6.83 -4.20
CA SER A 455 -22.88 7.43 -5.50
C SER A 455 -24.32 7.92 -5.56
N PHE A 456 -25.28 7.20 -4.95
CA PHE A 456 -26.69 7.59 -4.96
C PHE A 456 -27.01 8.77 -4.03
N TYR A 457 -26.26 8.96 -2.94
CA TYR A 457 -26.35 10.19 -2.14
C TYR A 457 -25.58 11.34 -2.79
N GLN A 458 -24.41 11.07 -3.37
CA GLN A 458 -23.64 12.04 -4.16
C GLN A 458 -24.48 12.62 -5.31
N ALA A 459 -25.36 11.82 -5.93
CA ALA A 459 -26.30 12.27 -6.98
C ALA A 459 -27.41 13.22 -6.50
N THR A 460 -27.60 13.40 -5.18
CA THR A 460 -28.65 14.24 -4.59
C THR A 460 -28.16 15.53 -3.95
N LYS A 461 -26.86 15.64 -3.65
CA LYS A 461 -26.23 16.83 -3.06
C LYS A 461 -25.42 17.57 -4.12
N GLY A 462 -24.97 18.79 -3.80
CA GLY A 462 -24.35 19.71 -4.77
C GLY A 462 -25.34 20.26 -5.81
N THR A 463 -24.85 21.19 -6.62
CA THR A 463 -25.65 21.90 -7.63
C THR A 463 -25.95 21.00 -8.82
N ALA A 464 -27.21 20.92 -9.26
CA ALA A 464 -27.59 20.12 -10.43
C ALA A 464 -27.04 20.72 -11.73
N VAL A 465 -26.41 19.90 -12.58
CA VAL A 465 -25.84 20.33 -13.85
C VAL A 465 -26.53 19.63 -15.03
N ALA A 466 -27.07 20.43 -15.95
CA ALA A 466 -27.61 19.92 -17.21
C ALA A 466 -26.47 19.37 -18.10
N LYS A 467 -26.69 18.27 -18.82
CA LYS A 467 -25.64 17.58 -19.62
C LYS A 467 -24.90 18.50 -20.60
N LYS A 468 -25.58 19.49 -21.18
CA LYS A 468 -24.99 20.50 -22.09
C LYS A 468 -24.10 21.55 -21.40
N ASN A 469 -24.14 21.64 -20.07
CA ASN A 469 -23.40 22.59 -19.24
C ASN A 469 -22.31 21.90 -18.39
N LEU A 470 -21.96 20.64 -18.71
CA LEU A 470 -20.90 19.89 -18.03
C LEU A 470 -19.55 20.61 -18.15
N GLN A 471 -18.89 20.80 -17.01
CA GLN A 471 -17.56 21.37 -16.89
C GLN A 471 -16.64 20.36 -16.18
N PRO A 472 -15.34 20.31 -16.52
CA PRO A 472 -14.39 19.49 -15.79
C PRO A 472 -14.53 19.71 -14.27
N GLY A 473 -14.50 18.64 -13.48
CA GLY A 473 -14.78 18.68 -12.04
C GLY A 473 -16.21 18.28 -11.64
N ASP A 474 -17.17 18.29 -12.59
CA ASP A 474 -18.53 17.78 -12.33
C ASP A 474 -18.53 16.27 -12.10
N LEU A 475 -19.34 15.80 -11.15
CA LEU A 475 -19.62 14.37 -10.96
C LEU A 475 -20.77 13.95 -11.87
N VAL A 476 -20.57 12.88 -12.64
CA VAL A 476 -21.55 12.32 -13.59
C VAL A 476 -22.05 10.98 -13.09
N PHE A 477 -23.38 10.79 -13.10
CA PHE A 477 -24.03 9.66 -12.45
C PHE A 477 -24.70 8.73 -13.47
N PHE A 478 -24.80 7.45 -13.11
CA PHE A 478 -25.46 6.44 -13.93
C PHE A 478 -26.40 5.58 -13.10
N ALA A 479 -27.57 5.31 -13.66
CA ALA A 479 -28.66 4.60 -12.98
C ALA A 479 -29.23 3.46 -13.84
N TYR A 480 -29.87 2.50 -13.18
CA TYR A 480 -30.61 1.44 -13.84
C TYR A 480 -31.75 2.00 -14.71
N GLU A 481 -32.41 1.13 -15.49
CA GLU A 481 -33.59 1.49 -16.29
C GLU A 481 -33.33 2.65 -17.29
N GLY A 482 -32.13 2.66 -17.88
CA GLY A 482 -31.75 3.70 -18.86
C GLY A 482 -31.62 5.09 -18.24
N GLY A 483 -31.03 5.19 -17.04
CA GLY A 483 -30.80 6.45 -16.35
C GLY A 483 -31.98 6.96 -15.52
N LYS A 484 -33.06 6.18 -15.38
CA LYS A 484 -34.31 6.58 -14.67
C LYS A 484 -34.47 5.93 -13.29
N GLY A 485 -33.84 4.79 -13.05
CA GLY A 485 -33.96 4.02 -11.80
C GLY A 485 -32.97 4.49 -10.71
N LYS A 486 -32.60 3.56 -9.82
CA LYS A 486 -31.59 3.84 -8.78
C LYS A 486 -30.20 4.06 -9.39
N VAL A 487 -29.50 5.12 -8.93
CA VAL A 487 -28.08 5.37 -9.24
C VAL A 487 -27.21 4.24 -8.68
N TYR A 488 -26.32 3.70 -9.51
CA TYR A 488 -25.41 2.61 -9.16
C TYR A 488 -23.93 2.94 -9.42
N HIS A 489 -23.64 3.97 -10.21
CA HIS A 489 -22.26 4.34 -10.58
C HIS A 489 -22.08 5.85 -10.68
N VAL A 490 -20.84 6.29 -10.49
CA VAL A 490 -20.41 7.70 -10.61
C VAL A 490 -19.03 7.77 -11.25
N GLY A 491 -18.74 8.88 -11.94
CA GLY A 491 -17.41 9.25 -12.41
C GLY A 491 -17.17 10.75 -12.28
N LEU A 492 -15.91 11.16 -12.36
CA LEU A 492 -15.48 12.55 -12.45
C LEU A 492 -15.40 12.95 -13.93
N TYR A 493 -16.17 13.94 -14.38
CA TYR A 493 -16.04 14.46 -15.73
C TYR A 493 -14.75 15.28 -15.86
N ILE A 494 -13.94 14.98 -16.88
CA ILE A 494 -12.61 15.57 -17.08
C ILE A 494 -12.53 16.47 -18.34
N GLY A 495 -13.67 16.79 -18.93
CA GLY A 495 -13.75 17.49 -20.23
C GLY A 495 -13.84 16.54 -21.42
N ASN A 496 -13.99 17.10 -22.62
CA ASN A 496 -13.94 16.40 -23.92
C ASN A 496 -14.83 15.14 -24.03
N GLY A 497 -15.96 15.09 -23.31
CA GLY A 497 -16.84 13.91 -23.30
C GLY A 497 -16.29 12.71 -22.52
N GLN A 498 -15.21 12.86 -21.74
CA GLN A 498 -14.55 11.81 -20.97
C GLN A 498 -14.82 11.92 -19.46
N MET A 499 -14.74 10.79 -18.77
CA MET A 499 -14.75 10.72 -17.30
C MET A 499 -13.65 9.81 -16.77
N LEU A 500 -13.16 10.10 -15.57
CA LEU A 500 -12.35 9.20 -14.75
C LEU A 500 -13.25 8.49 -13.73
N HIS A 501 -13.07 7.18 -13.56
CA HIS A 501 -13.86 6.39 -12.60
C HIS A 501 -13.12 5.13 -12.11
N ALA A 502 -13.69 4.44 -11.12
CA ALA A 502 -13.35 3.05 -10.79
C ALA A 502 -14.57 2.15 -11.13
N PRO A 503 -14.59 1.44 -12.27
CA PRO A 503 -15.85 0.98 -12.87
C PRO A 503 -16.44 -0.32 -12.30
N SER A 504 -15.61 -1.30 -11.92
CA SER A 504 -16.08 -2.57 -11.36
C SER A 504 -14.93 -3.38 -10.74
N TYR A 505 -15.28 -4.37 -9.92
CA TYR A 505 -14.37 -5.33 -9.28
C TYR A 505 -13.44 -6.10 -10.24
N ALA A 506 -13.73 -6.10 -11.55
CA ALA A 506 -12.93 -6.74 -12.60
C ALA A 506 -12.06 -5.74 -13.37
N SER A 507 -11.82 -4.56 -12.79
CA SER A 507 -11.12 -3.47 -13.46
C SER A 507 -10.32 -2.61 -12.48
N LYS A 508 -9.78 -1.52 -13.03
CA LYS A 508 -8.92 -0.56 -12.37
C LYS A 508 -9.39 0.86 -12.69
N VAL A 509 -8.95 1.85 -11.91
CA VAL A 509 -9.25 3.26 -12.17
C VAL A 509 -8.78 3.61 -13.59
N ARG A 510 -9.67 4.19 -14.39
CA ARG A 510 -9.43 4.48 -15.82
C ARG A 510 -10.24 5.66 -16.30
N ILE A 511 -9.91 6.13 -17.51
CA ILE A 511 -10.65 7.15 -18.25
C ILE A 511 -11.47 6.47 -19.34
N GLU A 512 -12.77 6.80 -19.44
CA GLU A 512 -13.66 6.29 -20.49
C GLU A 512 -14.58 7.38 -21.08
N PRO A 513 -15.00 7.24 -22.34
CA PRO A 513 -15.98 8.13 -22.97
C PRO A 513 -17.38 7.98 -22.37
N LEU A 514 -17.99 9.11 -22.01
CA LEU A 514 -19.35 9.22 -21.48
C LEU A 514 -20.44 9.02 -22.54
N ASN A 515 -20.08 9.19 -23.82
CA ASN A 515 -20.98 9.07 -24.97
C ASN A 515 -20.93 7.68 -25.64
N ALA A 516 -20.39 6.65 -24.97
CA ALA A 516 -20.33 5.28 -25.49
C ALA A 516 -20.93 4.24 -24.54
N GLY A 517 -21.22 3.05 -25.09
CA GLY A 517 -21.51 1.83 -24.34
C GLY A 517 -22.65 1.95 -23.32
N VAL A 518 -22.41 1.42 -22.11
CA VAL A 518 -23.37 1.47 -21.00
C VAL A 518 -23.57 2.88 -20.45
N TYR A 519 -22.55 3.73 -20.52
CA TYR A 519 -22.57 5.08 -19.93
C TYR A 519 -23.44 6.05 -20.73
N LEU A 520 -23.48 5.92 -22.06
CA LEU A 520 -24.43 6.66 -22.89
C LEU A 520 -25.88 6.32 -22.51
N ARG A 521 -26.19 5.02 -22.35
CA ARG A 521 -27.56 4.53 -22.09
C ARG A 521 -28.07 4.81 -20.69
N ASN A 522 -27.18 4.79 -19.69
CA ASN A 522 -27.56 4.84 -18.28
C ASN A 522 -27.31 6.21 -17.62
N TYR A 523 -26.96 7.25 -18.38
CA TYR A 523 -26.68 8.59 -17.84
C TYR A 523 -27.88 9.16 -17.06
N ALA A 524 -27.66 9.49 -15.79
CA ALA A 524 -28.69 9.87 -14.82
C ALA A 524 -28.54 11.33 -14.32
N GLY A 525 -27.71 12.15 -14.97
CA GLY A 525 -27.46 13.54 -14.61
C GLY A 525 -26.08 13.79 -14.01
N ALA A 526 -25.86 15.01 -13.52
CA ALA A 526 -24.58 15.45 -12.97
C ALA A 526 -24.73 16.45 -11.82
N ARG A 527 -23.72 16.52 -10.95
CA ARG A 527 -23.63 17.42 -9.79
C ARG A 527 -22.29 18.14 -9.72
N ARG A 528 -22.34 19.42 -9.37
CA ARG A 528 -21.15 20.23 -9.05
C ARG A 528 -21.00 20.39 -7.55
N TYR A 529 -19.78 20.17 -7.07
CA TYR A 529 -19.39 20.28 -5.66
C TYR A 529 -18.34 21.39 -5.39
N LEU A 530 -17.87 22.04 -6.46
CA LEU A 530 -16.91 23.15 -6.46
C LEU A 530 -17.63 24.50 -6.57
#